data_AF-A0A068WXX3-F1
#
_entry.id   AF-A0A068WXX3-F1
#
_cell.length_a   1.000
_cell.length_b   1.000
_cell.length_c   1.000
_cell.angle_alpha   90.00
_cell.angle_beta   90.00
_cell.angle_gamma   90.00
#
_symmetry.space_group_name_H-M   'P 1'
#
loop_
_entity.id
_entity.type
_entity.pdbx_description
1 polymer ?
#
loop_
_entity_poly.entity_id
_entity_poly.type
_entity_poly.pdbx_seq_one_letter_code
_entity_poly.pdbx_strand_id
1 'polypeptide(L)'
;MVMWTHYPADRLKQIQVTVVHTVFLSDPARHHWRNTQSTDPDTALIYEKFLASWHKPALEEVTSASKAAGRIWQEWSKLSLEDEILWYQEGVHSPKRLVVPGSLVQAVLQELH
;
A
#
# COMPACT_ATOMS: atom_id res chain seq x y z
N MET A 1 6.60 42.95 -19.99
CA MET A 1 6.38 41.67 -20.69
C MET A 1 5.81 40.71 -19.67
N VAL A 2 4.48 40.54 -19.69
CA VAL A 2 3.72 39.72 -18.71
C VAL A 2 3.28 38.48 -19.47
N MET A 3 3.79 37.31 -19.10
CA MET A 3 3.42 36.06 -19.77
C MET A 3 2.36 35.35 -18.94
N TRP A 4 1.19 35.22 -19.54
CA TRP A 4 0.03 34.51 -19.01
C TRP A 4 0.21 32.99 -19.15
N THR A 5 -0.26 32.32 -18.11
CA THR A 5 -0.62 30.90 -17.92
C THR A 5 -0.65 29.96 -19.13
N HIS A 6 0.09 28.86 -19.03
CA HIS A 6 -0.34 27.57 -19.58
C HIS A 6 -0.18 26.50 -18.48
N TYR A 7 -1.30 26.13 -17.85
CA TYR A 7 -1.40 24.97 -16.97
C TYR A 7 -1.68 23.74 -17.86
N PRO A 8 -0.81 22.73 -17.91
CA PRO A 8 -1.20 21.43 -18.44
C PRO A 8 -1.97 20.65 -17.37
N ALA A 9 -3.11 20.12 -17.81
CA ALA A 9 -4.11 19.42 -17.03
C ALA A 9 -3.71 17.96 -16.72
N ASP A 10 -2.59 17.75 -16.02
CA ASP A 10 -2.20 16.41 -15.54
C ASP A 10 -2.44 16.26 -14.03
N ARG A 11 -3.63 16.70 -13.60
CA ARG A 11 -4.27 16.17 -12.40
C ARG A 11 -4.87 14.81 -12.71
N LEU A 12 -4.06 13.77 -12.75
CA LEU A 12 -4.55 12.42 -12.52
C LEU A 12 -3.69 11.74 -11.47
N LYS A 13 -4.26 11.76 -10.25
CA LYS A 13 -4.17 10.71 -9.24
C LYS A 13 -2.75 10.23 -8.96
N GLN A 14 -2.01 11.12 -8.33
CA GLN A 14 -0.84 10.76 -7.54
C GLN A 14 -1.27 9.82 -6.41
N ILE A 15 -1.35 8.53 -6.69
CA ILE A 15 -1.02 7.53 -5.69
C ILE A 15 0.47 7.75 -5.47
N GLN A 16 0.85 8.37 -4.36
CA GLN A 16 2.27 8.43 -3.99
C GLN A 16 2.70 7.02 -3.60
N VAL A 17 3.09 6.25 -4.61
CA VAL A 17 3.82 5.00 -4.42
C VAL A 17 5.26 5.42 -4.16
N THR A 18 5.57 5.70 -2.90
CA THR A 18 6.95 5.95 -2.47
C THR A 18 7.73 4.66 -2.71
N VAL A 19 8.71 4.71 -3.62
CA VAL A 19 9.59 3.58 -3.93
C VAL A 19 10.58 3.43 -2.78
N VAL A 20 10.24 2.59 -1.81
CA VAL A 20 11.20 2.21 -0.77
C VAL A 20 12.03 1.05 -1.32
N HIS A 21 13.28 1.33 -1.69
CA HIS A 21 14.25 0.30 -2.08
C HIS A 21 14.44 -0.68 -0.92
N THR A 22 14.15 -1.97 -1.16
CA THR A 22 14.47 -3.14 -0.32
C THR A 22 14.69 -2.81 1.16
N VAL A 23 13.59 -2.63 1.90
CA VAL A 23 13.66 -2.44 3.35
C VAL A 23 14.01 -3.78 3.98
N PHE A 24 15.23 -3.92 4.46
CA PHE A 24 15.57 -4.98 5.42
C PHE A 24 14.98 -4.55 6.76
N LEU A 25 13.74 -4.97 7.04
CA LEU A 25 13.05 -4.62 8.28
C LEU A 25 13.67 -5.43 9.43
N SER A 26 14.27 -4.75 10.41
CA SER A 26 14.63 -5.35 11.69
C SER A 26 13.40 -5.97 12.35
N ASP A 27 13.58 -7.00 13.19
CA ASP A 27 12.46 -7.72 13.82
C ASP A 27 11.43 -6.83 14.56
N PRO A 28 11.84 -5.79 15.33
CA PRO A 28 10.88 -4.85 15.94
C PRO A 28 10.07 -4.05 14.92
N ALA A 29 10.72 -3.67 13.81
CA ALA A 29 10.05 -2.98 12.72
C ALA A 29 9.06 -3.91 12.02
N ARG A 30 9.43 -5.18 11.78
CA ARG A 30 8.52 -6.20 11.21
C ARG A 30 7.28 -6.38 12.07
N HIS A 31 7.44 -6.53 13.39
CA HIS A 31 6.28 -6.69 14.28
C HIS A 31 5.37 -5.46 14.23
N HIS A 32 5.94 -4.26 14.23
CA HIS A 32 5.18 -3.02 14.09
C HIS A 32 4.39 -2.97 12.77
N TRP A 33 5.05 -3.26 11.64
CA TRP A 33 4.42 -3.26 10.31
C TRP A 33 3.30 -4.28 10.20
N ARG A 34 3.52 -5.51 10.67
CA ARG A 34 2.52 -6.56 10.71
C ARG A 34 1.29 -6.12 11.49
N ASN A 35 1.51 -5.64 12.73
CA ASN A 35 0.41 -5.26 13.60
C ASN A 35 -0.41 -4.13 12.97
N THR A 36 0.25 -3.12 12.42
CA THR A 36 -0.44 -2.00 11.78
C THR A 36 -1.17 -2.44 10.51
N GLN A 37 -0.56 -3.23 9.62
CA GLN A 37 -1.24 -3.74 8.42
C GLN A 37 -2.43 -4.65 8.73
N SER A 38 -2.36 -5.42 9.82
CA SER A 38 -3.45 -6.31 10.21
C SER A 38 -4.65 -5.60 10.85
N THR A 39 -4.46 -4.36 11.31
CA THR A 39 -5.50 -3.60 12.05
C THR A 39 -5.93 -2.32 11.36
N ASP A 40 -5.12 -1.78 10.44
CA ASP A 40 -5.43 -0.55 9.73
C ASP A 40 -6.58 -0.76 8.73
N PRO A 41 -7.59 0.12 8.72
CA PRO A 41 -8.79 -0.05 7.90
C PRO A 41 -8.53 -0.10 6.39
N ASP A 42 -7.39 0.42 5.92
CA ASP A 42 -7.02 0.37 4.51
C ASP A 42 -6.44 -1.00 4.10
N THR A 43 -5.96 -1.79 5.05
CA THR A 43 -5.21 -3.04 4.76
C THR A 43 -5.75 -4.27 5.45
N ALA A 44 -6.44 -4.14 6.59
CA ALA A 44 -6.88 -5.23 7.45
C ALA A 44 -7.71 -6.30 6.72
N LEU A 45 -8.70 -5.90 5.91
CA LEU A 45 -9.54 -6.84 5.16
C LEU A 45 -8.72 -7.67 4.15
N ILE A 46 -7.79 -7.02 3.45
CA ILE A 46 -6.94 -7.67 2.44
C ILE A 46 -5.97 -8.62 3.14
N TYR A 47 -5.38 -8.15 4.25
CA TYR A 47 -4.47 -8.90 5.09
C TYR A 47 -5.13 -10.17 5.66
N GLU A 48 -6.33 -10.05 6.22
CA GLU A 48 -7.13 -11.18 6.73
C GLU A 48 -7.33 -12.24 5.65
N LYS A 49 -7.65 -11.82 4.43
CA LYS A 49 -7.97 -12.74 3.33
C LYS A 49 -6.74 -13.48 2.82
N PHE A 50 -5.57 -12.84 2.84
CA PHE A 50 -4.29 -13.52 2.64
C PHE A 50 -3.97 -14.54 3.75
N LEU A 51 -4.36 -14.28 4.99
CA LEU A 51 -4.14 -15.26 6.08
C LEU A 51 -5.13 -16.44 6.04
N ALA A 52 -6.40 -16.17 5.76
CA ALA A 52 -7.46 -17.15 5.96
C ALA A 52 -7.65 -18.09 4.77
N SER A 53 -7.72 -17.56 3.55
CA SER A 53 -8.21 -18.32 2.39
C SER A 53 -7.44 -18.07 1.10
N TRP A 54 -6.57 -17.05 1.06
CA TRP A 54 -5.95 -16.54 -0.16
C TRP A 54 -6.97 -16.17 -1.26
N HIS A 55 -8.24 -16.02 -0.89
CA HIS A 55 -9.30 -15.66 -1.82
C HIS A 55 -9.42 -14.15 -1.92
N LYS A 56 -9.46 -13.65 -3.16
CA LYS A 56 -9.67 -12.22 -3.40
C LYS A 56 -11.04 -11.82 -2.82
N PRO A 57 -11.11 -10.81 -1.93
CA PRO A 57 -12.38 -10.33 -1.36
C PRO A 57 -13.37 -9.93 -2.47
N ALA A 58 -14.66 -9.99 -2.19
CA ALA A 58 -15.65 -9.41 -3.08
C ALA A 58 -15.55 -7.87 -3.08
N LEU A 59 -15.96 -7.23 -4.18
CA LEU A 59 -15.93 -5.77 -4.30
C LEU A 59 -16.73 -5.09 -3.18
N GLU A 60 -17.90 -5.64 -2.85
CA GLU A 60 -18.80 -5.12 -1.81
C GLU A 60 -18.10 -5.03 -0.44
N GLU A 61 -17.40 -6.10 -0.04
CA GLU A 61 -16.62 -6.16 1.21
C GLU A 61 -15.59 -5.03 1.27
N VAL A 62 -14.89 -4.79 0.16
CA VAL A 62 -13.79 -3.80 0.10
C VAL A 62 -14.29 -2.37 0.02
N THR A 63 -15.38 -2.13 -0.71
CA THR A 63 -15.99 -0.79 -0.79
C THR A 63 -16.54 -0.32 0.56
N SER A 64 -16.91 -1.25 1.43
CA SER A 64 -17.31 -0.97 2.81
C SER A 64 -16.12 -0.64 3.72
N ALA A 65 -14.94 -1.22 3.45
CA ALA A 65 -13.73 -1.02 4.25
C ALA A 65 -13.14 0.39 4.08
N SER A 66 -12.64 0.71 2.88
CA SER A 66 -12.05 2.04 2.61
C SER A 66 -11.78 2.27 1.12
N LYS A 67 -11.64 3.54 0.72
CA LYS A 67 -11.22 3.88 -0.66
C LYS A 67 -9.79 3.42 -0.96
N ALA A 68 -8.89 3.43 0.02
CA ALA A 68 -7.52 2.97 -0.15
C ALA A 68 -7.46 1.44 -0.20
N ALA A 69 -8.23 0.74 0.64
CA ALA A 69 -8.45 -0.69 0.53
C ALA A 69 -8.94 -1.08 -0.87
N GLY A 70 -9.88 -0.32 -1.43
CA GLY A 70 -10.33 -0.46 -2.82
C GLY A 70 -9.19 -0.43 -3.83
N ARG A 71 -8.22 0.48 -3.68
CA ARG A 71 -7.07 0.57 -4.58
C ARG A 71 -6.10 -0.60 -4.42
N ILE A 72 -5.78 -0.96 -3.18
CA ILE A 72 -4.89 -2.08 -2.88
C ILE A 72 -5.50 -3.39 -3.43
N TRP A 73 -6.81 -3.57 -3.26
CA TRP A 73 -7.54 -4.73 -3.77
C TRP A 73 -7.54 -4.87 -5.29
N GLN A 74 -7.54 -3.76 -6.06
CA GLN A 74 -7.44 -3.85 -7.52
C GLN A 74 -6.14 -4.53 -7.95
N GLU A 75 -5.07 -4.27 -7.19
CA GLU A 75 -3.74 -4.83 -7.43
C GLU A 75 -3.54 -6.22 -6.80
N TRP A 76 -4.60 -6.92 -6.38
CA TRP A 76 -4.52 -8.21 -5.68
C TRP A 76 -3.52 -9.21 -6.29
N SER A 77 -3.47 -9.34 -7.62
CA SER A 77 -2.56 -10.27 -8.31
C SER A 77 -1.07 -9.92 -8.19
N LYS A 78 -0.77 -8.69 -7.74
CA LYS A 78 0.56 -8.16 -7.49
C LYS A 78 0.88 -8.09 -6.01
N LEU A 79 -0.04 -8.52 -5.15
CA LEU A 79 0.18 -8.55 -3.71
C LEU A 79 0.70 -9.92 -3.28
N SER A 80 1.56 -9.91 -2.27
CA SER A 80 2.00 -11.11 -1.58
C SER A 80 2.09 -10.85 -0.08
N LEU A 81 1.85 -11.90 0.70
CA LEU A 81 2.10 -11.91 2.13
C LEU A 81 3.38 -12.71 2.39
N GLU A 82 4.45 -12.03 2.78
CA GLU A 82 5.76 -12.64 3.04
C GLU A 82 6.27 -12.20 4.39
N ASP A 83 6.72 -13.16 5.20
CA ASP A 83 7.11 -12.93 6.59
C ASP A 83 6.03 -12.24 7.42
N GLU A 84 4.77 -12.48 7.05
CA GLU A 84 3.55 -11.86 7.59
C GLU A 84 3.51 -10.33 7.37
N ILE A 85 4.12 -9.87 6.28
CA ILE A 85 4.08 -8.48 5.84
C ILE A 85 3.47 -8.45 4.44
N LEU A 86 2.56 -7.50 4.21
CA LEU A 86 1.92 -7.30 2.92
C LEU A 86 2.83 -6.48 2.00
N TRP A 87 3.17 -7.07 0.86
CA TRP A 87 4.03 -6.50 -0.16
C TRP A 87 3.28 -6.31 -1.47
N TYR A 88 3.75 -5.36 -2.27
CA TYR A 88 3.37 -5.11 -3.65
C TYR A 88 4.55 -5.37 -4.58
N GLN A 89 4.31 -6.08 -5.67
CA GLN A 89 5.32 -6.35 -6.70
C GLN A 89 4.74 -6.13 -8.10
N GLU A 90 5.21 -5.11 -8.80
CA GLU A 90 4.70 -4.75 -10.15
C GLU A 90 4.84 -5.90 -11.17
N GLY A 91 5.91 -6.69 -11.05
CA GLY A 91 6.20 -7.82 -11.91
C GLY A 91 7.29 -8.71 -11.29
N VAL A 92 7.47 -9.91 -11.83
CA VAL A 92 8.32 -10.96 -11.24
C VAL A 92 9.75 -10.50 -10.94
N HIS A 93 10.30 -9.60 -11.76
CA HIS A 93 11.66 -9.07 -11.61
C HIS A 93 11.72 -7.69 -10.93
N SER A 94 10.58 -7.10 -10.60
CA SER A 94 10.51 -5.80 -9.94
C SER A 94 10.81 -5.94 -8.45
N PRO A 95 11.47 -4.96 -7.82
CA PRO A 95 11.63 -4.96 -6.37
C PRO A 95 10.27 -4.89 -5.69
N LYS A 96 10.13 -5.64 -4.59
CA LYS A 96 8.94 -5.57 -3.73
C LYS A 96 8.92 -4.24 -3.01
N ARG A 97 7.72 -3.67 -2.90
CA ARG A 97 7.43 -2.42 -2.19
C ARG A 97 6.49 -2.73 -1.05
N LEU A 98 6.76 -2.12 0.09
CA LEU A 98 5.93 -2.30 1.27
C LEU A 98 4.57 -1.63 1.04
N VAL A 99 3.48 -2.33 1.34
CA VAL A 99 2.15 -1.70 1.34
C VAL A 99 2.04 -0.87 2.62
N VAL A 100 2.11 0.46 2.47
CA VAL A 100 2.02 1.37 3.61
C VAL A 100 0.56 1.66 3.93
N PRO A 101 0.05 1.27 5.11
CA PRO A 101 -1.29 1.62 5.55
C PRO A 101 -1.42 3.14 5.74
N GLY A 102 -2.63 3.68 5.59
CA GLY A 102 -2.87 5.13 5.69
C GLY A 102 -2.37 5.74 7.00
N SER A 103 -2.51 5.01 8.11
CA SER A 103 -2.02 5.43 9.44
C SER A 103 -0.49 5.62 9.53
N LEU A 104 0.30 4.96 8.69
CA LEU A 104 1.77 5.03 8.71
C LEU A 104 2.36 5.97 7.65
N VAL A 105 1.55 6.46 6.70
CA VAL A 105 2.05 7.32 5.62
C VAL A 105 2.83 8.51 6.16
N GLN A 106 2.30 9.21 7.18
CA GLN A 106 2.98 10.38 7.73
C GLN A 106 4.29 10.02 8.46
N ALA A 107 4.30 8.94 9.23
CA ALA A 107 5.49 8.48 9.94
C ALA A 107 6.61 8.09 8.97
N VAL A 108 6.28 7.33 7.92
CA VAL A 108 7.23 6.96 6.86
C VAL A 108 7.78 8.18 6.15
N LEU A 109 6.94 9.17 5.86
CA LEU A 109 7.39 10.41 5.22
C LEU A 109 8.32 11.24 6.12
N GLN A 110 8.16 11.15 7.45
CA GLN A 110 9.04 11.84 8.40
C GLN A 110 10.42 11.17 8.52
N GLU A 111 10.50 9.85 8.40
CA GLU A 111 11.78 9.12 8.44
C GLU A 111 12.62 9.29 7.17
N LEU A 112 12.02 9.80 6.09
CA LEU A 112 12.70 10.01 4.80
C LEU A 112 13.32 11.42 4.63
N HIS A 113 13.19 12.30 5.64
CA HIS A 113 13.77 13.65 5.66
C HIS A 113 14.98 13.75 6.59
#